data_AF-A0A3N5M2T7-F1
#
_entry.id   AF-A0A3N5M2T7-F1
#
_cell.length_a   1.000
_cell.length_b   1.000
_cell.length_c   1.000
_cell.angle_alpha   90.00
_cell.angle_beta   90.00
_cell.angle_gamma   90.00
#
_symmetry.space_group_name_H-M   'P 1'
#
loop_
_entity.id
_entity.type
_entity.pdbx_description
1 polymer ?
#
loop_
_entity_poly.entity_id
_entity_poly.type
_entity_poly.pdbx_seq_one_letter_code
_entity_poly.pdbx_strand_id
1 'polypeptide(L)'
;MSPARVHRHHLALTAEVEHWLRLIARILSVLVVAGFAVALYRYGAPGGDDYVAWEETASIITLAFASAGLTIAWFWEAPGGALAMVAGTFVGALAAYRYNLTIALGVALLFMVPAALYLIAWQRTRSRHAVATVAIASIVLLVVGGGVAYAFYDEGQGPSHPESTREPLPPSPVTWVWSGGVGTTSATVVARVDGAGEVLLAYGADLEQPSRAPSTLRGPVYRFELTGLTPGTEYRYAVEVDGEPEMERSGTFATWPDGPFNFTVAFAGCARVGSNGSVFDAITAAGPDLFIITGDFFYGDVFDNSLDTFASLFDGSLIQPAQAALYTSVPIAYTWDDHDYGPNDAGGDSPSRDAALASYRRFVPHYPFPLPGDDAPIAQAFTVGRVRFILTDTRSARDPARGTVLGAEQLDWFLGELLQASRHHAAVVWVNSIPWIGEPQPGADDWSGFPAERETIASFIAQNGISNLMMLAGDAHMVAIDDGSNNGYGGFPVVHAGALDRPGSLKGGPYSEGAFPGGGQFGLLTVDDHGGDSVQITVAGYDWEGTELTSLHLGFPAEGGAP
;
A
#
# COMPACT_ATOMS: atom_id res chain seq x y z
N MET A 1 -35.63 66.20 16.71
CA MET A 1 -35.46 64.86 16.13
C MET A 1 -34.70 65.00 14.82
N SER A 2 -33.40 64.71 14.83
CA SER A 2 -32.54 64.72 13.64
C SER A 2 -32.49 63.30 13.07
N PRO A 3 -32.61 63.07 11.75
CA PRO A 3 -32.46 61.73 11.21
C PRO A 3 -30.98 61.35 11.25
N ALA A 4 -30.68 60.26 11.95
CA ALA A 4 -29.37 59.66 12.03
C ALA A 4 -28.90 59.22 10.63
N ARG A 5 -27.75 59.74 10.19
CA ARG A 5 -26.99 59.19 9.06
C ARG A 5 -26.50 57.81 9.48
N VAL A 6 -27.09 56.77 8.92
CA VAL A 6 -26.54 55.41 9.00
C VAL A 6 -25.30 55.37 8.11
N HIS A 7 -24.11 55.53 8.71
CA HIS A 7 -22.85 55.20 8.07
C HIS A 7 -22.80 53.68 7.88
N ARG A 8 -23.17 53.20 6.68
CA ARG A 8 -22.76 51.87 6.23
C ARG A 8 -21.27 51.96 5.87
N HIS A 9 -20.41 51.57 6.82
CA HIS A 9 -19.02 51.23 6.52
C HIS A 9 -19.03 49.96 5.65
N HIS A 10 -19.16 50.15 4.35
CA HIS A 10 -18.72 49.12 3.41
C HIS A 10 -17.20 49.24 3.35
N LEU A 11 -16.49 48.22 3.85
CA LEU A 11 -15.06 48.02 3.62
C LEU A 11 -14.83 47.87 2.10
N ALA A 12 -14.78 48.99 1.38
CA ALA A 12 -14.41 49.01 -0.01
C ALA A 12 -12.88 49.00 -0.10
N LEU A 13 -12.32 48.05 -0.87
CA LEU A 13 -10.89 47.97 -1.15
C LEU A 13 -10.34 49.34 -1.58
N THR A 14 -9.23 49.77 -0.97
CA THR A 14 -8.57 51.03 -1.35
C THR A 14 -7.88 50.87 -2.72
N ALA A 15 -7.54 52.00 -3.35
CA ALA A 15 -6.76 51.98 -4.60
C ALA A 15 -5.39 51.35 -4.47
N GLU A 16 -4.76 51.59 -3.33
CA GLU A 16 -3.49 50.98 -2.99
C GLU A 16 -3.61 49.47 -2.84
N VAL A 17 -4.61 48.98 -2.10
CA VAL A 17 -4.81 47.53 -1.94
C VAL A 17 -5.16 46.86 -3.27
N GLU A 18 -6.04 47.44 -4.09
CA GLU A 18 -6.34 46.91 -5.43
C GLU A 18 -5.10 46.83 -6.32
N HIS A 19 -4.24 47.86 -6.29
CA HIS A 19 -2.99 47.87 -7.04
C HIS A 19 -2.07 46.72 -6.62
N TRP A 20 -1.90 46.53 -5.32
CA TRP A 20 -1.08 45.45 -4.78
C TRP A 20 -1.66 44.06 -5.09
N LEU A 21 -2.98 43.87 -4.97
CA LEU A 21 -3.64 42.61 -5.34
C LEU A 21 -3.36 42.24 -6.80
N ARG A 22 -3.49 43.18 -7.74
CA ARG A 22 -3.17 42.95 -9.15
C ARG A 22 -1.70 42.64 -9.37
N LEU A 23 -0.81 43.39 -8.73
CA LEU A 23 0.62 43.20 -8.88
C LEU A 23 1.03 41.81 -8.40
N ILE A 24 0.58 41.41 -7.22
CA ILE A 24 0.84 40.08 -6.65
C ILE A 24 0.22 38.99 -7.55
N ALA A 25 -1.03 39.15 -7.99
CA ALA A 25 -1.69 38.19 -8.88
C ALA A 25 -0.90 37.98 -10.18
N ARG A 26 -0.36 39.05 -10.77
CA ARG A 26 0.49 38.98 -11.97
C ARG A 26 1.80 38.27 -11.72
N ILE A 27 2.50 38.61 -10.64
CA ILE A 27 3.77 37.97 -10.27
C ILE A 27 3.55 36.46 -10.07
N LEU A 28 2.55 36.09 -9.27
CA LEU A 28 2.19 34.68 -9.05
C LEU A 28 1.80 33.99 -10.35
N SER A 29 1.04 34.64 -11.23
CA SER A 29 0.68 34.08 -12.55
C SER A 29 1.91 33.78 -13.40
N VAL A 30 2.90 34.68 -13.45
CA VAL A 30 4.16 34.45 -14.17
C VAL A 30 4.91 33.28 -13.56
N LEU A 31 5.05 33.24 -12.23
CA LEU A 31 5.78 32.18 -11.54
C LEU A 31 5.16 30.81 -11.76
N VAL A 32 3.83 30.72 -11.70
CA VAL A 32 3.09 29.46 -11.91
C VAL A 32 3.22 28.99 -13.35
N VAL A 33 2.97 29.86 -14.33
CA VAL A 33 3.06 29.50 -15.75
C VAL A 33 4.50 29.16 -16.17
N ALA A 34 5.49 29.95 -15.72
CA ALA A 34 6.89 29.69 -16.02
C ALA A 34 7.41 28.43 -15.31
N GLY A 35 7.07 28.23 -14.04
CA GLY A 35 7.41 27.04 -13.28
C GLY A 35 6.85 25.77 -13.94
N PHE A 36 5.58 25.82 -14.38
CA PHE A 36 4.97 24.74 -15.13
C PHE A 36 5.66 24.50 -16.48
N ALA A 37 5.98 25.56 -17.25
CA ALA A 37 6.70 25.40 -18.52
C ALA A 37 8.09 24.78 -18.33
N VAL A 38 8.79 25.13 -17.25
CA VAL A 38 10.08 24.52 -16.89
C VAL A 38 9.89 23.06 -16.48
N ALA A 39 8.87 22.76 -15.67
CA ALA A 39 8.54 21.39 -15.28
C ALA A 39 8.23 20.53 -16.51
N LEU A 40 7.38 21.02 -17.42
CA LEU A 40 7.04 20.34 -18.67
C LEU A 40 8.26 20.11 -19.56
N TYR A 41 9.17 21.08 -19.63
CA TYR A 41 10.40 20.96 -20.40
C TYR A 41 11.39 19.96 -19.80
N ARG A 42 11.50 19.90 -18.46
CA ARG A 42 12.47 19.04 -17.76
C ARG A 42 11.99 17.62 -17.55
N TYR A 43 10.71 17.47 -17.23
CA TYR A 43 10.11 16.21 -16.80
C TYR A 43 9.12 15.66 -17.83
N GLY A 44 8.90 16.35 -18.95
CA GLY A 44 7.88 16.00 -19.92
C GLY A 44 6.48 16.42 -19.48
N ALA A 45 5.47 16.09 -20.30
CA ALA A 45 4.09 16.07 -19.82
C ALA A 45 4.01 15.17 -18.58
N PRO A 46 3.07 15.42 -17.64
CA PRO A 46 2.73 14.41 -16.64
C PRO A 46 2.50 13.09 -17.38
N GLY A 47 3.47 12.17 -17.23
CA GLY A 47 3.75 11.02 -18.10
C GLY A 47 4.32 9.90 -17.24
N GLY A 48 3.77 8.69 -17.31
CA GLY A 48 4.27 7.45 -16.74
C GLY A 48 3.88 6.34 -17.72
N ASP A 49 4.61 5.23 -17.74
CA ASP A 49 4.59 4.27 -18.85
C ASP A 49 3.21 3.62 -19.09
N ASP A 50 2.30 3.68 -18.11
CA ASP A 50 0.90 3.23 -18.18
C ASP A 50 -0.14 4.37 -18.14
N TYR A 51 0.08 5.46 -18.89
CA TYR A 51 -1.03 6.38 -19.17
C TYR A 51 -2.07 5.70 -20.07
N VAL A 52 -3.32 5.61 -19.62
CA VAL A 52 -4.42 5.59 -20.58
C VAL A 52 -4.37 6.94 -21.30
N ALA A 53 -4.16 6.93 -22.61
CA ALA A 53 -3.83 8.11 -23.43
C ALA A 53 -4.74 9.35 -23.23
N TRP A 54 -5.92 9.18 -22.63
CA TRP A 54 -6.83 10.28 -22.30
C TRP A 54 -6.40 11.10 -21.07
N GLU A 55 -5.74 10.53 -20.05
CA GLU A 55 -5.42 11.25 -18.81
C GLU A 55 -4.22 12.22 -18.96
N GLU A 56 -3.20 11.84 -19.74
CA GLU A 56 -2.10 12.75 -20.12
C GLU A 56 -2.68 13.92 -20.93
N THR A 57 -3.51 13.59 -21.91
CA THR A 57 -4.22 14.57 -22.73
C THR A 57 -5.09 15.48 -21.86
N ALA A 58 -5.83 14.93 -20.89
CA ALA A 58 -6.64 15.69 -19.95
C ALA A 58 -5.78 16.60 -19.05
N SER A 59 -4.64 16.10 -18.56
CA SER A 59 -3.70 16.85 -17.73
C SER A 59 -3.12 18.03 -18.50
N ILE A 60 -2.58 17.81 -19.69
CA ILE A 60 -2.04 18.85 -20.57
C ILE A 60 -3.12 19.88 -20.91
N ILE A 61 -4.31 19.43 -21.31
CA ILE A 61 -5.43 20.31 -21.66
C ILE A 61 -5.81 21.18 -20.46
N THR A 62 -5.99 20.57 -19.30
CA THR A 62 -6.43 21.28 -18.08
C THR A 62 -5.37 22.28 -17.62
N LEU A 63 -4.10 21.90 -17.65
CA LEU A 63 -2.97 22.79 -17.35
C LEU A 63 -2.86 23.95 -18.35
N ALA A 64 -3.10 23.70 -19.63
CA ALA A 64 -3.16 24.74 -20.65
C ALA A 64 -4.32 25.71 -20.40
N PHE A 65 -5.51 25.21 -20.05
CA PHE A 65 -6.66 26.04 -19.69
C PHE A 65 -6.41 26.86 -18.41
N ALA A 66 -5.77 26.28 -17.40
CA ALA A 66 -5.43 27.00 -16.17
C ALA A 66 -4.43 28.13 -16.44
N SER A 67 -3.38 27.84 -17.23
CA SER A 67 -2.37 28.82 -17.65
C SER A 67 -2.95 29.91 -18.55
N ALA A 68 -3.83 29.54 -19.48
CA ALA A 68 -4.55 30.48 -20.33
C ALA A 68 -5.49 31.36 -19.50
N GLY A 69 -6.19 30.80 -18.51
CA GLY A 69 -7.03 31.57 -17.58
C GLY A 69 -6.24 32.65 -16.86
N LEU A 70 -5.07 32.30 -16.30
CA LEU A 70 -4.20 33.28 -15.63
C LEU A 70 -3.69 34.36 -16.58
N THR A 71 -3.41 34.01 -17.83
CA THR A 71 -2.96 34.96 -18.86
C THR A 71 -4.11 35.88 -19.32
N ILE A 72 -5.30 35.33 -19.54
CA ILE A 72 -6.52 36.08 -19.87
C ILE A 72 -6.86 37.05 -18.74
N ALA A 73 -6.67 36.65 -17.48
CA ALA A 73 -6.98 37.46 -16.31
C ALA A 73 -6.21 38.79 -16.26
N TRP A 74 -5.07 38.89 -16.96
CA TRP A 74 -4.30 40.14 -17.04
C TRP A 74 -5.05 41.26 -17.74
N PHE A 75 -5.89 40.87 -18.70
CA PHE A 75 -6.65 41.77 -19.54
C PHE A 75 -8.13 41.75 -19.17
N TRP A 76 -8.65 40.57 -18.78
CA TRP A 76 -10.06 40.27 -18.53
C TRP A 76 -10.16 39.52 -17.19
N GLU A 77 -10.04 40.27 -16.09
CA GLU A 77 -9.87 39.73 -14.73
C GLU A 77 -10.95 38.72 -14.31
N ALA A 78 -12.23 39.03 -14.54
CA ALA A 78 -13.33 38.13 -14.16
C ALA A 78 -13.38 36.86 -15.01
N PRO A 79 -13.44 36.92 -16.36
CA PRO A 79 -13.43 35.71 -17.18
C PRO A 79 -12.17 34.86 -17.01
N GLY A 80 -10.99 35.49 -16.96
CA GLY A 80 -9.72 34.78 -16.79
C GLY A 80 -9.54 34.20 -15.40
N GLY A 81 -9.87 34.97 -14.35
CA GLY A 81 -9.82 34.50 -12.97
C GLY A 81 -10.81 33.35 -12.72
N ALA A 82 -12.03 33.43 -13.26
CA ALA A 82 -12.97 32.32 -13.18
C ALA A 82 -12.44 31.06 -13.90
N LEU A 83 -11.93 31.19 -15.12
CA LEU A 83 -11.37 30.05 -15.86
C LEU A 83 -10.19 29.40 -15.11
N ALA A 84 -9.26 30.20 -14.59
CA ALA A 84 -8.11 29.72 -13.83
C ALA A 84 -8.51 29.02 -12.54
N MET A 85 -9.53 29.52 -11.83
CA MET A 85 -10.08 28.88 -10.63
C MET A 85 -10.62 27.46 -10.92
N VAL A 86 -11.37 27.33 -12.02
CA VAL A 86 -11.96 26.04 -12.41
C VAL A 86 -10.90 25.08 -12.87
N ALA A 87 -10.12 25.47 -13.87
CA ALA A 87 -9.08 24.61 -14.41
C ALA A 87 -8.07 24.24 -13.31
N GLY A 88 -7.71 25.16 -12.41
CA GLY A 88 -6.87 24.87 -11.25
C GLY A 88 -7.44 23.78 -10.32
N THR A 89 -8.76 23.76 -10.11
CA THR A 89 -9.42 22.69 -9.34
C THR A 89 -9.27 21.34 -10.04
N PHE A 90 -9.45 21.30 -11.36
CA PHE A 90 -9.25 20.08 -12.16
C PHE A 90 -7.78 19.65 -12.23
N VAL A 91 -6.82 20.58 -12.30
CA VAL A 91 -5.39 20.25 -12.21
C VAL A 91 -5.09 19.62 -10.85
N GLY A 92 -5.65 20.16 -9.77
CA GLY A 92 -5.56 19.55 -8.44
C GLY A 92 -6.16 18.15 -8.39
N ALA A 93 -7.32 17.94 -9.03
CA ALA A 93 -7.96 16.64 -9.12
C ALA A 93 -7.11 15.60 -9.85
N LEU A 94 -6.57 15.97 -11.01
CA LEU A 94 -5.68 15.11 -11.79
C LEU A 94 -4.37 14.86 -11.04
N ALA A 95 -3.88 15.84 -10.26
CA ALA A 95 -2.76 15.62 -9.35
C ALA A 95 -3.11 14.64 -8.22
N ALA A 96 -4.35 14.61 -7.73
CA ALA A 96 -4.80 13.63 -6.73
C ALA A 96 -4.84 12.19 -7.26
N TYR A 97 -4.78 12.00 -8.59
CA TYR A 97 -4.64 10.68 -9.19
C TYR A 97 -3.23 10.07 -9.01
N ARG A 98 -2.23 10.94 -8.82
CA ARG A 98 -0.80 10.59 -8.81
C ARG A 98 -0.13 10.83 -7.48
N TYR A 99 -0.67 11.77 -6.72
CA TYR A 99 -0.03 12.28 -5.52
C TYR A 99 -1.05 12.29 -4.39
N ASN A 100 -0.55 12.22 -3.16
CA ASN A 100 -1.39 12.38 -1.99
C ASN A 100 -2.17 13.72 -2.03
N LEU A 101 -3.27 13.76 -1.27
CA LEU A 101 -4.19 14.89 -1.24
C LEU A 101 -3.49 16.23 -0.92
N THR A 102 -2.44 16.23 -0.11
CA THR A 102 -1.70 17.45 0.25
C THR A 102 -0.99 18.07 -0.97
N ILE A 103 -0.30 17.25 -1.75
CA ILE A 103 0.37 17.70 -2.99
C ILE A 103 -0.69 18.15 -4.00
N ALA A 104 -1.75 17.37 -4.18
CA ALA A 104 -2.85 17.71 -5.07
C ALA A 104 -3.51 19.06 -4.74
N LEU A 105 -3.77 19.31 -3.45
CA LEU A 105 -4.26 20.59 -2.95
C LEU A 105 -3.26 21.71 -3.20
N GLY A 106 -1.97 21.48 -2.94
CA GLY A 106 -0.91 22.44 -3.24
C GLY A 106 -0.90 22.86 -4.70
N VAL A 107 -0.98 21.89 -5.61
CA VAL A 107 -1.05 22.12 -7.06
C VAL A 107 -2.30 22.92 -7.44
N ALA A 108 -3.47 22.59 -6.88
CA ALA A 108 -4.69 23.37 -7.12
C ALA A 108 -4.52 24.83 -6.69
N LEU A 109 -3.96 25.05 -5.51
CA LEU A 109 -3.78 26.36 -4.90
C LEU A 109 -2.85 27.27 -5.71
N LEU A 110 -1.85 26.71 -6.42
CA LEU A 110 -0.98 27.48 -7.33
C LEU A 110 -1.79 28.27 -8.36
N PHE A 111 -2.89 27.72 -8.87
CA PHE A 111 -3.76 28.39 -9.84
C PHE A 111 -4.89 29.17 -9.18
N MET A 112 -5.47 28.64 -8.09
CA MET A 112 -6.63 29.25 -7.42
C MET A 112 -6.28 30.55 -6.70
N VAL A 113 -5.11 30.66 -6.07
CA VAL A 113 -4.69 31.86 -5.33
C VAL A 113 -4.57 33.09 -6.23
N PRO A 114 -3.77 33.10 -7.32
CA PRO A 114 -3.70 34.26 -8.21
C PRO A 114 -5.06 34.57 -8.86
N ALA A 115 -5.84 33.55 -9.20
CA ALA A 115 -7.19 33.72 -9.72
C ALA A 115 -8.13 34.45 -8.74
N ALA A 116 -8.13 34.06 -7.46
CA ALA A 116 -8.90 34.72 -6.43
C ALA A 116 -8.48 36.19 -6.24
N LEU A 117 -7.18 36.49 -6.30
CA LEU A 117 -6.69 37.87 -6.20
C LEU A 117 -7.20 38.75 -7.35
N TYR A 118 -7.26 38.23 -8.59
CA TYR A 118 -7.89 38.95 -9.71
C TYR A 118 -9.37 39.22 -9.48
N LEU A 119 -10.12 38.23 -8.99
CA LEU A 119 -11.56 38.39 -8.72
C LEU A 119 -11.82 39.40 -7.58
N ILE A 120 -10.99 39.38 -6.54
CA ILE A 120 -11.04 40.34 -5.42
C ILE A 120 -10.69 41.75 -5.90
N ALA A 121 -9.69 41.93 -6.76
CA ALA A 121 -9.35 43.24 -7.32
C ALA A 121 -10.46 43.76 -8.25
N TRP A 122 -10.98 42.88 -9.11
CA TRP A 122 -12.01 43.19 -10.09
C TRP A 122 -13.30 43.73 -9.47
N GLN A 123 -13.70 43.21 -8.30
CA GLN A 123 -14.98 43.56 -7.68
C GLN A 123 -15.12 45.05 -7.32
N ARG A 124 -14.00 45.74 -7.09
CA ARG A 124 -13.98 47.11 -6.54
C ARG A 124 -14.73 48.11 -7.42
N THR A 125 -14.54 48.02 -8.73
CA THR A 125 -15.11 48.97 -9.69
C THR A 125 -16.41 48.48 -10.32
N ARG A 126 -17.07 47.47 -9.72
CA ARG A 126 -18.20 46.77 -10.33
C ARG A 126 -19.47 46.93 -9.51
N SER A 127 -20.60 46.73 -10.18
CA SER A 127 -21.90 46.76 -9.50
C SER A 127 -22.05 45.53 -8.61
N ARG A 128 -22.83 45.65 -7.53
CA ARG A 128 -23.14 44.51 -6.64
C ARG A 128 -23.71 43.32 -7.39
N HIS A 129 -24.51 43.58 -8.43
CA HIS A 129 -25.05 42.54 -9.30
C HIS A 129 -23.94 41.82 -10.07
N ALA A 130 -22.99 42.54 -10.67
CA ALA A 130 -21.87 41.92 -11.39
C ALA A 130 -20.97 41.11 -10.46
N VAL A 131 -20.70 41.63 -9.25
CA VAL A 131 -19.96 40.91 -8.21
C VAL A 131 -20.71 39.65 -7.79
N ALA A 132 -22.01 39.74 -7.52
CA ALA A 132 -22.84 38.59 -7.17
C ALA A 132 -22.91 37.55 -8.29
N THR A 133 -23.06 37.97 -9.55
CA THR A 133 -23.10 37.05 -10.71
C THR A 133 -21.80 36.27 -10.84
N VAL A 134 -20.64 36.95 -10.78
CA VAL A 134 -19.34 36.27 -10.86
C VAL A 134 -19.11 35.38 -9.64
N ALA A 135 -19.43 35.85 -8.44
CA ALA A 135 -19.29 35.03 -7.23
C ALA A 135 -20.15 33.76 -7.29
N ILE A 136 -21.42 33.87 -7.71
CA ILE A 136 -22.31 32.71 -7.89
C ILE A 136 -21.76 31.78 -8.96
N ALA A 137 -21.33 32.31 -10.12
CA ALA A 137 -20.75 31.50 -11.19
C ALA A 137 -19.48 30.76 -10.73
N SER A 138 -18.59 31.42 -10.00
CA SER A 138 -17.39 30.81 -9.43
C SER A 138 -17.72 29.73 -8.40
N ILE A 139 -18.70 29.96 -7.51
CA ILE A 139 -19.14 28.94 -6.53
C ILE A 139 -19.73 27.73 -7.25
N VAL A 140 -20.63 27.94 -8.22
CA VAL A 140 -21.22 26.83 -8.99
C VAL A 140 -20.14 26.03 -9.70
N LEU A 141 -19.21 26.72 -10.38
CA LEU A 141 -18.13 26.05 -11.08
C LEU A 141 -17.15 25.33 -10.14
N LEU A 142 -16.90 25.85 -8.94
CA LEU A 142 -16.09 25.19 -7.90
C LEU A 142 -16.78 23.94 -7.35
N VAL A 143 -18.08 24.01 -7.07
CA VAL A 143 -18.85 22.87 -6.58
C VAL A 143 -18.92 21.78 -7.65
N VAL A 144 -19.18 22.15 -8.91
CA VAL A 144 -19.20 21.19 -10.03
C VAL A 144 -17.80 20.64 -10.28
N GLY A 145 -16.77 21.48 -10.37
CA GLY A 145 -15.39 21.05 -10.60
C GLY A 145 -14.84 20.19 -9.47
N GLY A 146 -15.12 20.55 -8.21
CA GLY A 146 -14.78 19.75 -7.03
C GLY A 146 -15.56 18.44 -6.95
N GLY A 147 -16.84 18.43 -7.35
CA GLY A 147 -17.63 17.20 -7.42
C GLY A 147 -17.14 16.25 -8.50
N VAL A 148 -16.77 16.76 -9.67
CA VAL A 148 -16.14 15.98 -10.74
C VAL A 148 -14.77 15.46 -10.29
N ALA A 149 -13.95 16.31 -9.66
CA ALA A 149 -12.67 15.94 -9.08
C ALA A 149 -12.78 14.82 -8.05
N TYR A 150 -13.75 14.94 -7.13
CA TYR A 150 -14.04 13.93 -6.12
C TYR A 150 -14.47 12.63 -6.78
N ALA A 151 -15.36 12.67 -7.78
CA ALA A 151 -15.79 11.48 -8.50
C ALA A 151 -14.62 10.75 -9.18
N PHE A 152 -13.68 11.49 -9.79
CA PHE A 152 -12.45 10.90 -10.35
C PHE A 152 -11.54 10.29 -9.29
N TYR A 153 -11.38 10.94 -8.13
CA TYR A 153 -10.61 10.38 -7.02
C TYR A 153 -11.26 9.09 -6.49
N ASP A 154 -12.57 9.13 -6.21
CA ASP A 154 -13.36 8.01 -5.69
C ASP A 154 -13.34 6.80 -6.64
N GLU A 155 -13.38 7.04 -7.95
CA GLU A 155 -13.33 5.98 -8.97
C GLU A 155 -11.96 5.31 -9.11
N GLY A 156 -10.85 6.05 -8.94
CA GLY A 156 -9.51 5.56 -9.30
C GLY A 156 -8.49 5.39 -8.17
N GLN A 157 -8.63 6.12 -7.06
CA GLN A 157 -7.61 6.19 -5.99
C GLN A 157 -8.19 6.24 -4.57
N GLY A 158 -9.49 6.50 -4.44
CA GLY A 158 -10.21 6.59 -3.19
C GLY A 158 -10.49 5.24 -2.55
N PRO A 159 -11.10 5.23 -1.36
CA PRO A 159 -11.49 4.00 -0.70
C PRO A 159 -12.53 3.26 -1.54
N SER A 160 -12.27 1.99 -1.87
CA SER A 160 -13.22 1.14 -2.60
C SER A 160 -14.44 0.68 -1.78
N HIS A 161 -14.43 0.95 -0.47
CA HIS A 161 -15.38 0.48 0.53
C HIS A 161 -15.33 1.41 1.76
N PRO A 162 -16.30 1.36 2.71
CA PRO A 162 -16.32 2.27 3.85
C PRO A 162 -15.05 2.24 4.70
N GLU A 163 -14.67 3.38 5.26
CA GLU A 163 -13.63 3.44 6.30
C GLU A 163 -14.16 2.85 7.62
N SER A 164 -13.27 2.33 8.43
CA SER A 164 -13.52 1.85 9.79
C SER A 164 -14.01 2.97 10.70
N THR A 165 -14.81 2.59 11.69
CA THR A 165 -15.32 3.50 12.73
C THR A 165 -14.49 3.50 14.01
N ARG A 166 -13.33 2.80 14.02
CA ARG A 166 -12.43 2.78 15.18
C ARG A 166 -11.90 4.18 15.50
N GLU A 167 -11.84 4.48 16.79
CA GLU A 167 -11.30 5.74 17.29
C GLU A 167 -9.76 5.77 17.17
N PRO A 168 -9.16 6.92 16.86
CA PRO A 168 -7.70 7.10 16.90
C PRO A 168 -7.11 6.83 18.29
N LEU A 169 -5.96 6.14 18.29
CA LEU A 169 -5.18 5.93 19.50
C LEU A 169 -4.66 7.27 20.06
N PRO A 170 -4.60 7.44 21.39
CA PRO A 170 -4.09 8.66 21.98
C PRO A 170 -2.60 8.89 21.62
N PRO A 171 -2.13 10.15 21.62
CA PRO A 171 -0.71 10.44 21.43
C PRO A 171 0.15 9.72 22.46
N SER A 172 1.26 9.14 22.00
CA SER A 172 2.20 8.39 22.83
C SER A 172 3.63 8.54 22.29
N PRO A 173 4.68 8.39 23.13
CA PRO A 173 6.04 8.19 22.65
C PRO A 173 6.17 6.95 21.77
N VAL A 174 5.35 5.91 21.97
CA VAL A 174 5.32 4.74 21.08
C VAL A 174 4.39 5.07 19.92
N THR A 175 4.93 5.30 18.74
CA THR A 175 4.15 5.68 17.55
C THR A 175 3.34 4.49 17.05
N TRP A 176 4.01 3.34 16.87
CA TRP A 176 3.42 2.08 16.44
C TRP A 176 4.29 0.89 16.92
N VAL A 177 3.69 -0.29 16.97
CA VAL A 177 4.36 -1.56 17.26
C VAL A 177 3.62 -2.70 16.57
N TRP A 178 4.35 -3.74 16.18
CA TRP A 178 3.80 -4.93 15.53
C TRP A 178 4.78 -6.10 15.65
N SER A 179 4.25 -7.32 15.49
CA SER A 179 4.98 -8.57 15.63
C SER A 179 5.03 -9.38 14.34
N GLY A 180 6.03 -10.24 14.22
CA GLY A 180 6.25 -11.13 13.09
C GLY A 180 7.41 -12.09 13.38
N GLY A 181 7.88 -12.83 12.39
CA GLY A 181 8.98 -13.78 12.57
C GLY A 181 8.71 -14.81 13.68
N VAL A 182 7.43 -15.14 13.91
CA VAL A 182 7.00 -16.04 14.98
C VAL A 182 7.39 -17.47 14.60
N GLY A 183 8.00 -18.17 15.55
CA GLY A 183 8.35 -19.58 15.43
C GLY A 183 7.78 -20.39 16.58
N THR A 184 8.27 -21.62 16.76
CA THR A 184 7.90 -22.45 17.91
C THR A 184 8.43 -21.90 19.23
N THR A 185 9.58 -21.21 19.21
CA THR A 185 10.25 -20.72 20.44
C THR A 185 10.79 -19.30 20.32
N SER A 186 10.38 -18.57 19.28
CA SER A 186 10.88 -17.23 18.96
C SER A 186 9.78 -16.34 18.41
N ALA A 187 10.00 -15.03 18.50
CA ALA A 187 9.20 -14.01 17.83
C ALA A 187 10.02 -12.73 17.71
N THR A 188 9.67 -11.89 16.73
CA THR A 188 10.26 -10.56 16.56
C THR A 188 9.18 -9.51 16.77
N VAL A 189 9.48 -8.49 17.57
CA VAL A 189 8.65 -7.29 17.70
C VAL A 189 9.45 -6.10 17.21
N VAL A 190 8.83 -5.24 16.40
CA VAL A 190 9.43 -3.97 15.96
C VAL A 190 8.52 -2.83 16.39
N ALA A 191 9.10 -1.75 16.88
CA ALA A 191 8.37 -0.58 17.34
C ALA A 191 9.04 0.71 16.88
N ARG A 192 8.25 1.73 16.63
CA ARG A 192 8.75 3.11 16.56
C ARG A 192 8.49 3.83 17.86
N VAL A 193 9.54 4.47 18.37
CA VAL A 193 9.47 5.26 19.60
C VAL A 193 10.11 6.62 19.34
N ASP A 194 9.34 7.68 19.57
CA ASP A 194 9.76 9.06 19.51
C ASP A 194 10.27 9.52 20.89
N GLY A 195 11.52 10.00 20.94
CA GLY A 195 12.12 10.55 22.16
C GLY A 195 13.41 9.85 22.58
N ALA A 196 13.96 10.30 23.70
CA ALA A 196 15.15 9.72 24.31
C ALA A 196 14.77 9.09 25.65
N GLY A 197 15.05 7.80 25.79
CA GLY A 197 14.73 7.03 26.99
C GLY A 197 15.26 5.60 26.88
N GLU A 198 15.19 4.85 27.98
CA GLU A 198 15.38 3.41 27.91
C GLU A 198 14.13 2.77 27.31
N VAL A 199 14.31 1.95 26.27
CA VAL A 199 13.22 1.24 25.60
C VAL A 199 13.45 -0.26 25.72
N LEU A 200 12.49 -0.93 26.36
CA LEU A 200 12.43 -2.38 26.53
C LEU A 200 11.12 -2.90 25.95
N LEU A 201 11.04 -4.20 25.72
CA LEU A 201 9.77 -4.88 25.47
C LEU A 201 9.38 -5.67 26.72
N ALA A 202 8.24 -5.33 27.32
CA ALA A 202 7.58 -6.14 28.33
C ALA A 202 6.76 -7.23 27.64
N TYR A 203 6.93 -8.51 28.02
CA TYR A 203 6.19 -9.62 27.42
C TYR A 203 5.93 -10.77 28.39
N GLY A 204 4.84 -11.51 28.19
CA GLY A 204 4.45 -12.64 29.05
C GLY A 204 3.06 -13.17 28.71
N ALA A 205 2.56 -14.16 29.46
CA ALA A 205 1.16 -14.59 29.34
C ALA A 205 0.19 -13.44 29.70
N ASP A 206 0.62 -12.57 30.61
CA ASP A 206 0.04 -11.28 30.93
C ASP A 206 1.15 -10.23 31.11
N LEU A 207 0.74 -8.98 31.35
CA LEU A 207 1.63 -7.86 31.58
C LEU A 207 1.66 -7.42 33.06
N GLU A 208 1.19 -8.26 34.00
CA GLU A 208 1.29 -7.97 35.44
C GLU A 208 2.71 -8.23 35.98
N GLN A 209 3.34 -9.32 35.52
CA GLN A 209 4.73 -9.69 35.85
C GLN A 209 5.52 -10.05 34.58
N PRO A 210 5.72 -9.10 33.66
CA PRO A 210 6.31 -9.39 32.36
C PRO A 210 7.81 -9.68 32.47
N SER A 211 8.28 -10.56 31.59
CA SER A 211 9.68 -10.60 31.20
C SER A 211 10.04 -9.36 30.39
N ARG A 212 11.32 -9.00 30.36
CA ARG A 212 11.81 -7.83 29.63
C ARG A 212 12.90 -8.21 28.64
N ALA A 213 12.76 -7.77 27.40
CA ALA A 213 13.79 -7.92 26.37
C ALA A 213 14.39 -6.56 25.99
N PRO A 214 15.73 -6.43 25.93
CA PRO A 214 16.36 -5.25 25.39
C PRO A 214 16.25 -5.23 23.86
N SER A 215 16.36 -4.04 23.27
CA SER A 215 16.35 -3.92 21.82
C SER A 215 17.70 -4.26 21.17
N THR A 216 17.67 -5.00 20.06
CA THR A 216 18.82 -5.33 19.20
C THR A 216 19.13 -4.23 18.17
N LEU A 217 18.18 -3.33 17.91
CA LEU A 217 18.33 -2.17 17.03
C LEU A 217 18.01 -0.90 17.80
N ARG A 218 18.87 0.13 17.75
CA ARG A 218 18.65 1.40 18.46
C ARG A 218 18.49 2.56 17.49
N GLY A 219 17.57 3.46 17.79
CA GLY A 219 17.24 4.63 16.97
C GLY A 219 15.77 4.99 17.15
N PRO A 220 15.13 5.71 16.21
CA PRO A 220 13.67 5.90 16.24
C PRO A 220 12.89 4.58 16.08
N VAL A 221 13.56 3.50 15.65
CA VAL A 221 12.98 2.16 15.49
C VAL A 221 13.77 1.19 16.35
N TYR A 222 13.04 0.39 17.10
CA TYR A 222 13.53 -0.61 18.04
C TYR A 222 13.08 -2.00 17.59
N ARG A 223 13.99 -2.97 17.61
CA ARG A 223 13.72 -4.38 17.33
C ARG A 223 13.97 -5.22 18.57
N PHE A 224 13.10 -6.18 18.85
CA PHE A 224 13.22 -7.09 19.97
C PHE A 224 13.14 -8.52 19.43
N GLU A 225 14.24 -9.26 19.58
CA GLU A 225 14.32 -10.67 19.17
C GLU A 225 14.11 -11.54 20.40
N LEU A 226 12.94 -12.16 20.48
CA LEU A 226 12.56 -13.03 21.57
C LEU A 226 12.97 -14.46 21.26
N THR A 227 13.56 -15.14 22.25
CA THR A 227 14.02 -16.53 22.14
C THR A 227 13.68 -17.28 23.42
N GLY A 228 13.68 -18.62 23.35
CA GLY A 228 13.36 -19.46 24.51
C GLY A 228 11.90 -19.37 24.96
N LEU A 229 11.01 -18.93 24.06
CA LEU A 229 9.58 -18.94 24.31
C LEU A 229 9.06 -20.38 24.36
N THR A 230 7.99 -20.61 25.12
CA THR A 230 7.30 -21.91 25.16
C THR A 230 6.48 -22.11 23.88
N PRO A 231 6.55 -23.27 23.20
CA PRO A 231 5.70 -23.59 22.04
C PRO A 231 4.20 -23.56 22.36
N GLY A 232 3.39 -23.26 21.35
CA GLY A 232 1.92 -23.27 21.45
C GLY A 232 1.35 -22.36 22.53
N THR A 233 2.00 -21.23 22.79
CA THR A 233 1.68 -20.33 23.91
C THR A 233 1.39 -18.92 23.41
N GLU A 234 0.28 -18.34 23.85
CA GLU A 234 -0.04 -16.93 23.63
C GLU A 234 0.80 -16.03 24.55
N TYR A 235 1.36 -14.97 23.96
CA TYR A 235 2.07 -13.91 24.65
C TYR A 235 1.41 -12.57 24.36
N ARG A 236 1.30 -11.75 25.40
CA ARG A 236 1.05 -10.31 25.32
C ARG A 236 2.38 -9.57 25.37
N TYR A 237 2.46 -8.46 24.66
CA TYR A 237 3.62 -7.58 24.69
C TYR A 237 3.22 -6.11 24.73
N ALA A 238 4.06 -5.29 25.34
CA ALA A 238 3.96 -3.83 25.33
C ALA A 238 5.37 -3.23 25.30
N VAL A 239 5.52 -2.12 24.59
CA VAL A 239 6.78 -1.36 24.60
C VAL A 239 6.84 -0.58 25.91
N GLU A 240 7.92 -0.76 26.67
CA GLU A 240 8.18 -0.07 27.93
C GLU A 240 9.17 1.08 27.66
N VAL A 241 8.76 2.31 27.97
CA VAL A 241 9.58 3.53 27.82
C VAL A 241 9.82 4.12 29.20
N ASP A 242 11.09 4.21 29.61
CA ASP A 242 11.51 4.71 30.93
C ASP A 242 10.79 4.01 32.12
N GLY A 243 10.51 2.71 31.96
CA GLY A 243 9.90 1.86 32.98
C GLY A 243 8.36 1.81 32.95
N GLU A 244 7.71 2.54 32.03
CA GLU A 244 6.26 2.57 31.89
C GLU A 244 5.82 1.83 30.60
N PRO A 245 5.05 0.73 30.70
CA PRO A 245 4.56 0.01 29.53
C PRO A 245 3.40 0.74 28.83
N GLU A 246 3.48 0.87 27.51
CA GLU A 246 2.42 1.42 26.67
C GLU A 246 1.32 0.39 26.43
N MET A 247 0.19 0.55 27.13
CA MET A 247 -0.91 -0.41 27.10
C MET A 247 -1.87 -0.19 25.93
N GLU A 248 -2.05 1.05 25.45
CA GLU A 248 -2.98 1.37 24.34
C GLU A 248 -2.47 0.84 22.98
N ARG A 249 -1.18 0.50 22.91
CA ARG A 249 -0.53 -0.15 21.76
C ARG A 249 0.04 -1.52 22.13
N SER A 250 -0.46 -2.15 23.19
CA SER A 250 -0.08 -3.53 23.49
C SER A 250 -0.61 -4.48 22.42
N GLY A 251 0.11 -5.57 22.19
CA GLY A 251 -0.24 -6.56 21.17
C GLY A 251 -0.12 -7.99 21.66
N THR A 252 -0.47 -8.92 20.78
CA THR A 252 -0.46 -10.36 21.03
C THR A 252 0.18 -11.14 19.90
N PHE A 253 0.80 -12.27 20.22
CA PHE A 253 1.13 -13.32 19.27
C PHE A 253 1.10 -14.68 19.98
N ALA A 254 0.94 -15.77 19.22
CA ALA A 254 1.08 -17.12 19.75
C ALA A 254 2.24 -17.83 19.06
N THR A 255 3.15 -18.43 19.83
CA THR A 255 4.19 -19.30 19.26
C THR A 255 3.56 -20.57 18.68
N TRP A 256 4.16 -21.11 17.63
CA TRP A 256 3.63 -22.32 17.00
C TRP A 256 3.78 -23.53 17.94
N PRO A 257 2.74 -24.39 18.07
CA PRO A 257 2.89 -25.71 18.68
C PRO A 257 3.93 -26.56 17.96
N ASP A 258 4.49 -27.53 18.69
CA ASP A 258 5.24 -28.61 18.06
C ASP A 258 4.28 -29.60 17.40
N GLY A 259 4.52 -29.90 16.12
CA GLY A 259 3.77 -30.92 15.38
C GLY A 259 2.48 -30.40 14.72
N PRO A 260 1.53 -31.31 14.41
CA PRO A 260 0.29 -31.00 13.72
C PRO A 260 -0.68 -30.17 14.56
N PHE A 261 -1.26 -29.11 13.98
CA PHE A 261 -2.35 -28.34 14.58
C PHE A 261 -3.11 -27.54 13.51
N ASN A 262 -4.32 -27.10 13.87
CA ASN A 262 -5.16 -26.28 13.01
C ASN A 262 -4.78 -24.81 13.14
N PHE A 263 -4.75 -24.09 12.02
CA PHE A 263 -4.50 -22.66 12.01
C PHE A 263 -5.13 -21.99 10.79
N THR A 264 -5.35 -20.68 10.89
CA THR A 264 -5.88 -19.84 9.81
C THR A 264 -4.89 -18.73 9.49
N VAL A 265 -4.58 -18.58 8.21
CA VAL A 265 -3.77 -17.49 7.67
C VAL A 265 -4.67 -16.56 6.87
N ALA A 266 -4.74 -15.30 7.26
CA ALA A 266 -5.27 -14.27 6.37
C ALA A 266 -4.19 -13.86 5.37
N PHE A 267 -4.56 -13.49 4.16
CA PHE A 267 -3.64 -12.92 3.19
C PHE A 267 -4.32 -11.91 2.28
N ALA A 268 -3.62 -10.81 1.99
CA ALA A 268 -4.08 -9.76 1.08
C ALA A 268 -2.93 -8.78 0.78
N GLY A 269 -3.13 -7.92 -0.20
CA GLY A 269 -2.24 -6.79 -0.49
C GLY A 269 -3.02 -5.60 -1.04
N CYS A 270 -2.30 -4.64 -1.58
CA CYS A 270 -2.88 -3.49 -2.28
C CYS A 270 -3.69 -2.60 -1.33
N ALA A 271 -3.00 -2.00 -0.34
CA ALA A 271 -3.57 -1.02 0.60
C ALA A 271 -3.07 0.40 0.29
N ARG A 272 -3.95 1.40 0.23
CA ARG A 272 -3.57 2.82 0.15
C ARG A 272 -2.65 3.18 1.33
N VAL A 273 -1.77 4.15 1.11
CA VAL A 273 -0.95 4.73 2.19
C VAL A 273 -1.87 5.24 3.31
N GLY A 274 -1.68 4.72 4.53
CA GLY A 274 -2.50 5.12 5.67
C GLY A 274 -3.99 4.81 5.49
N SER A 275 -4.31 3.62 4.99
CA SER A 275 -5.68 3.14 4.91
C SER A 275 -6.32 2.92 6.27
N ASN A 276 -7.60 3.28 6.41
CA ASN A 276 -8.40 2.93 7.57
C ASN A 276 -9.62 2.08 7.16
N GLY A 277 -9.54 1.35 6.03
CA GLY A 277 -10.67 0.62 5.45
C GLY A 277 -11.31 -0.39 6.41
N SER A 278 -12.63 -0.60 6.30
CA SER A 278 -13.33 -1.59 7.13
C SER A 278 -12.91 -3.04 6.84
N VAL A 279 -12.19 -3.31 5.74
CA VAL A 279 -11.58 -4.62 5.47
C VAL A 279 -10.63 -5.06 6.60
N PHE A 280 -9.90 -4.14 7.23
CA PHE A 280 -9.00 -4.49 8.34
C PHE A 280 -9.80 -4.93 9.58
N ASP A 281 -11.01 -4.40 9.77
CA ASP A 281 -11.94 -4.87 10.80
C ASP A 281 -12.45 -6.27 10.48
N ALA A 282 -12.78 -6.53 9.22
CA ALA A 282 -13.22 -7.85 8.77
C ALA A 282 -12.13 -8.92 8.97
N ILE A 283 -10.87 -8.60 8.62
CA ILE A 283 -9.73 -9.51 8.86
C ILE A 283 -9.52 -9.72 10.36
N THR A 284 -9.58 -8.66 11.17
CA THR A 284 -9.47 -8.79 12.63
C THR A 284 -10.58 -9.70 13.17
N ALA A 285 -11.81 -9.54 12.69
CA ALA A 285 -12.97 -10.33 13.13
C ALA A 285 -12.91 -11.80 12.68
N ALA A 286 -12.22 -12.09 11.56
CA ALA A 286 -11.96 -13.46 11.10
C ALA A 286 -11.00 -14.22 12.03
N GLY A 287 -10.23 -13.52 12.88
CA GLY A 287 -9.34 -14.11 13.88
C GLY A 287 -8.21 -15.00 13.32
N PRO A 288 -7.41 -14.53 12.34
CA PRO A 288 -6.28 -15.31 11.83
C PRO A 288 -5.16 -15.46 12.85
N ASP A 289 -4.42 -16.56 12.77
CA ASP A 289 -3.18 -16.81 13.54
C ASP A 289 -1.96 -16.11 12.93
N LEU A 290 -2.01 -15.80 11.63
CA LEU A 290 -0.98 -15.11 10.86
C LEU A 290 -1.64 -14.26 9.77
N PHE A 291 -1.15 -13.05 9.54
CA PHE A 291 -1.51 -12.26 8.36
C PHE A 291 -0.32 -12.14 7.41
N ILE A 292 -0.48 -12.62 6.18
CA ILE A 292 0.52 -12.53 5.11
C ILE A 292 0.15 -11.39 4.16
N ILE A 293 1.02 -10.38 4.11
CA ILE A 293 0.89 -9.26 3.19
C ILE A 293 1.60 -9.64 1.88
N THR A 294 0.84 -9.80 0.81
CA THR A 294 1.31 -10.35 -0.48
C THR A 294 1.88 -9.31 -1.43
N GLY A 295 2.18 -8.09 -0.95
CA GLY A 295 2.63 -6.97 -1.77
C GLY A 295 1.80 -5.72 -1.52
N ASP A 296 2.28 -4.57 -2.00
CA ASP A 296 1.61 -3.27 -1.90
C ASP A 296 1.07 -2.99 -0.49
N PHE A 297 1.94 -3.14 0.51
CA PHE A 297 1.63 -2.77 1.90
C PHE A 297 1.21 -1.30 2.01
N PHE A 298 1.75 -0.47 1.12
CA PHE A 298 1.31 0.90 0.88
C PHE A 298 1.57 1.30 -0.58
N TYR A 299 0.78 2.24 -1.12
CA TYR A 299 1.03 2.84 -2.44
C TYR A 299 2.01 4.03 -2.36
N GLY A 300 3.28 3.72 -2.15
CA GLY A 300 4.33 4.71 -1.89
C GLY A 300 4.87 5.40 -3.13
N ASP A 301 5.09 4.65 -4.22
CA ASP A 301 5.67 5.11 -5.48
C ASP A 301 6.95 5.93 -5.27
N VAL A 302 7.95 5.33 -4.62
CA VAL A 302 9.14 6.06 -4.14
C VAL A 302 10.17 6.23 -5.25
N PHE A 303 10.38 7.46 -5.73
CA PHE A 303 11.30 7.78 -6.83
C PHE A 303 12.75 8.10 -6.39
N ASP A 304 13.02 8.20 -5.10
CA ASP A 304 14.32 8.61 -4.55
C ASP A 304 14.89 7.63 -3.52
N ASN A 305 16.22 7.58 -3.41
CA ASN A 305 16.92 6.71 -2.46
C ASN A 305 16.89 7.27 -1.03
N SER A 306 15.70 7.33 -0.43
CA SER A 306 15.47 8.00 0.86
C SER A 306 14.81 7.09 1.89
N LEU A 307 15.59 6.69 2.90
CA LEU A 307 15.08 5.91 4.03
C LEU A 307 14.01 6.67 4.83
N ASP A 308 14.09 8.00 4.89
CA ASP A 308 13.11 8.84 5.59
C ASP A 308 11.75 8.87 4.87
N THR A 309 11.76 8.75 3.53
CA THR A 309 10.53 8.61 2.73
C THR A 309 9.83 7.30 3.10
N PHE A 310 10.54 6.18 3.08
CA PHE A 310 9.99 4.89 3.53
C PHE A 310 9.55 4.93 5.00
N ALA A 311 10.33 5.55 5.89
CA ALA A 311 9.96 5.70 7.30
C ALA A 311 8.60 6.38 7.46
N SER A 312 8.36 7.45 6.68
CA SER A 312 7.08 8.19 6.71
C SER A 312 5.91 7.36 6.18
N LEU A 313 6.15 6.49 5.19
CA LEU A 313 5.14 5.57 4.65
C LEU A 313 4.78 4.47 5.65
N PHE A 314 5.78 3.84 6.27
CA PHE A 314 5.56 2.89 7.37
C PHE A 314 4.81 3.53 8.54
N ASP A 315 5.21 4.74 8.96
CA ASP A 315 4.50 5.47 10.00
C ASP A 315 3.05 5.71 9.62
N GLY A 316 2.79 6.20 8.40
CA GLY A 316 1.44 6.50 7.92
C GLY A 316 0.51 5.28 7.91
N SER A 317 1.03 4.10 7.53
CA SER A 317 0.28 2.84 7.46
C SER A 317 0.17 2.09 8.79
N LEU A 318 1.09 2.31 9.73
CA LEU A 318 1.06 1.59 11.02
C LEU A 318 0.31 2.36 12.13
N ILE A 319 -0.06 3.63 11.90
CA ILE A 319 -0.78 4.45 12.90
C ILE A 319 -2.29 4.52 12.70
N GLN A 320 -2.83 4.05 11.56
CA GLN A 320 -4.27 4.16 11.33
C GLN A 320 -5.05 3.23 12.28
N PRO A 321 -6.21 3.65 12.81
CA PRO A 321 -6.93 2.89 13.82
C PRO A 321 -7.18 1.42 13.46
N ALA A 322 -7.68 1.15 12.26
CA ALA A 322 -7.99 -0.21 11.82
C ALA A 322 -6.73 -1.04 11.55
N GLN A 323 -5.72 -0.45 10.89
CA GLN A 323 -4.44 -1.10 10.61
C GLN A 323 -3.65 -1.41 11.89
N ALA A 324 -3.46 -0.42 12.76
CA ALA A 324 -2.75 -0.57 14.02
C ALA A 324 -3.37 -1.68 14.88
N ALA A 325 -4.69 -1.75 14.91
CA ALA A 325 -5.38 -2.75 15.71
C ALA A 325 -5.33 -4.16 15.11
N LEU A 326 -5.25 -4.31 13.79
CA LEU A 326 -4.94 -5.60 13.17
C LEU A 326 -3.47 -6.00 13.44
N TYR A 327 -2.52 -5.11 13.15
CA TYR A 327 -1.08 -5.43 13.21
C TYR A 327 -0.54 -5.63 14.64
N THR A 328 -1.27 -5.17 15.65
CA THR A 328 -0.99 -5.49 17.06
C THR A 328 -1.65 -6.80 17.51
N SER A 329 -2.73 -7.26 16.86
CA SER A 329 -3.46 -8.46 17.27
C SER A 329 -2.98 -9.75 16.63
N VAL A 330 -2.33 -9.68 15.46
CA VAL A 330 -1.84 -10.85 14.70
C VAL A 330 -0.38 -10.66 14.25
N PRO A 331 0.48 -11.70 14.29
CA PRO A 331 1.80 -11.62 13.70
C PRO A 331 1.75 -11.51 12.17
N ILE A 332 2.73 -10.81 11.60
CA ILE A 332 2.79 -10.50 10.16
C ILE A 332 3.94 -11.24 9.49
N ALA A 333 3.70 -11.74 8.29
CA ALA A 333 4.73 -12.00 7.29
C ALA A 333 4.44 -11.11 6.06
N TYR A 334 5.48 -10.60 5.41
CA TYR A 334 5.31 -9.56 4.40
C TYR A 334 6.31 -9.77 3.27
N THR A 335 5.90 -9.63 2.02
CA THR A 335 6.80 -9.33 0.89
C THR A 335 6.27 -8.09 0.20
N TRP A 336 7.16 -7.23 -0.29
CA TRP A 336 6.74 -6.07 -1.09
C TRP A 336 6.25 -6.50 -2.47
N ASP A 337 5.56 -5.59 -3.14
CA ASP A 337 5.52 -5.49 -4.59
C ASP A 337 6.14 -4.17 -5.07
N ASP A 338 5.77 -3.62 -6.22
CA ASP A 338 6.38 -2.41 -6.76
C ASP A 338 6.07 -1.17 -5.92
N HIS A 339 4.81 -0.95 -5.54
CA HIS A 339 4.42 0.33 -4.94
C HIS A 339 5.00 0.60 -3.55
N ASP A 340 5.38 -0.45 -2.83
CA ASP A 340 6.09 -0.40 -1.54
C ASP A 340 7.60 -0.69 -1.66
N TYR A 341 8.11 -0.90 -2.88
CA TYR A 341 9.53 -1.02 -3.21
C TYR A 341 10.10 0.21 -3.93
N GLY A 342 9.36 0.82 -4.85
CA GLY A 342 9.81 1.91 -5.71
C GLY A 342 8.68 2.53 -6.51
N PRO A 343 8.94 3.14 -7.68
CA PRO A 343 7.89 3.55 -8.61
C PRO A 343 7.08 2.35 -9.12
N ASN A 344 5.90 2.59 -9.67
CA ASN A 344 5.13 1.58 -10.42
C ASN A 344 6.03 0.79 -11.40
N ASP A 345 5.83 -0.52 -11.45
CA ASP A 345 6.58 -1.51 -12.25
C ASP A 345 8.08 -1.59 -11.96
N ALA A 346 8.55 -1.00 -10.85
CA ALA A 346 9.97 -0.95 -10.55
C ALA A 346 10.62 -2.33 -10.38
N GLY A 347 11.88 -2.44 -10.81
CA GLY A 347 12.70 -3.63 -10.68
C GLY A 347 14.07 -3.35 -10.05
N GLY A 348 15.05 -4.18 -10.38
CA GLY A 348 16.39 -4.11 -9.80
C GLY A 348 17.19 -2.86 -10.16
N ASP A 349 16.72 -2.05 -11.11
CA ASP A 349 17.31 -0.75 -11.49
C ASP A 349 16.64 0.45 -10.81
N SER A 350 15.67 0.20 -9.91
CA SER A 350 14.95 1.27 -9.22
C SER A 350 15.89 2.22 -8.47
N PRO A 351 15.69 3.56 -8.58
CA PRO A 351 16.47 4.54 -7.82
C PRO A 351 16.27 4.41 -6.30
N SER A 352 15.17 3.81 -5.84
CA SER A 352 14.86 3.61 -4.41
C SER A 352 15.42 2.30 -3.83
N ARG A 353 15.99 1.41 -4.66
CA ARG A 353 16.30 0.02 -4.30
C ARG A 353 17.03 -0.12 -2.96
N ASP A 354 18.12 0.62 -2.77
CA ASP A 354 18.95 0.50 -1.57
C ASP A 354 18.19 0.95 -0.31
N ALA A 355 17.44 2.05 -0.40
CA ALA A 355 16.58 2.53 0.68
C ALA A 355 15.42 1.57 0.96
N ALA A 356 14.82 0.94 -0.07
CA ALA A 356 13.78 -0.07 0.09
C ALA A 356 14.30 -1.28 0.88
N LEU A 357 15.44 -1.86 0.45
CA LEU A 357 16.12 -2.97 1.12
C LEU A 357 16.50 -2.64 2.58
N ALA A 358 17.00 -1.43 2.83
CA ALA A 358 17.34 -0.96 4.16
C ALA A 358 16.08 -0.73 5.02
N SER A 359 15.00 -0.21 4.42
CA SER A 359 13.74 0.04 5.13
C SER A 359 13.09 -1.26 5.58
N TYR A 360 13.01 -2.27 4.71
CA TYR A 360 12.41 -3.55 5.05
C TYR A 360 13.16 -4.22 6.21
N ARG A 361 14.49 -4.25 6.14
CA ARG A 361 15.35 -4.75 7.24
C ARG A 361 15.22 -3.96 8.55
N ARG A 362 14.73 -2.71 8.50
CA ARG A 362 14.60 -1.83 9.66
C ARG A 362 13.21 -1.87 10.29
N PHE A 363 12.16 -1.80 9.48
CA PHE A 363 10.79 -1.57 9.94
C PHE A 363 9.97 -2.86 10.09
N VAL A 364 10.34 -3.94 9.39
CA VAL A 364 9.54 -5.17 9.33
C VAL A 364 10.05 -6.21 10.34
N PRO A 365 9.16 -6.85 11.14
CA PRO A 365 9.50 -8.01 11.96
C PRO A 365 9.59 -9.30 11.10
N HIS A 366 10.60 -9.38 10.24
CA HIS A 366 10.74 -10.44 9.24
C HIS A 366 11.34 -11.74 9.80
N TYR A 367 11.17 -12.84 9.06
CA TYR A 367 11.91 -14.09 9.27
C TYR A 367 13.36 -13.96 8.79
N PRO A 368 14.29 -14.85 9.19
CA PRO A 368 15.67 -14.80 8.73
C PRO A 368 15.79 -14.85 7.21
N PHE A 369 16.61 -13.96 6.64
CA PHE A 369 16.94 -14.00 5.22
C PHE A 369 17.92 -15.14 4.92
N PRO A 370 17.66 -15.97 3.91
CA PRO A 370 18.51 -17.09 3.54
C PRO A 370 19.73 -16.64 2.73
N LEU A 371 19.62 -15.51 2.01
CA LEU A 371 20.68 -14.94 1.21
C LEU A 371 21.48 -13.93 2.06
N PRO A 372 22.83 -14.00 2.05
CA PRO A 372 23.66 -13.09 2.83
C PRO A 372 23.79 -11.73 2.12
N GLY A 373 23.87 -10.65 2.90
CA GLY A 373 24.13 -9.31 2.39
C GLY A 373 22.97 -8.34 2.61
N ASP A 374 23.31 -7.06 2.74
CA ASP A 374 22.33 -5.99 2.92
C ASP A 374 21.64 -5.61 1.59
N ASP A 375 22.24 -5.98 0.47
CA ASP A 375 21.74 -5.78 -0.90
C ASP A 375 21.03 -7.01 -1.49
N ALA A 376 20.98 -8.12 -0.74
CA ALA A 376 20.34 -9.36 -1.15
C ALA A 376 18.80 -9.25 -1.12
N PRO A 377 18.09 -9.98 -2.01
CA PRO A 377 16.63 -10.04 -2.01
C PRO A 377 16.05 -10.44 -0.64
N ILE A 378 14.85 -9.93 -0.32
CA ILE A 378 14.18 -10.15 0.99
C ILE A 378 13.45 -11.50 1.10
N ALA A 379 13.88 -12.49 0.31
CA ALA A 379 13.35 -13.85 0.32
C ALA A 379 13.31 -14.43 1.73
N GLN A 380 12.25 -15.18 2.06
CA GLN A 380 12.05 -15.77 3.39
C GLN A 380 11.40 -17.14 3.27
N ALA A 381 11.65 -18.00 4.25
CA ALA A 381 10.90 -19.25 4.38
C ALA A 381 10.74 -19.65 5.84
N PHE A 382 9.54 -20.11 6.21
CA PHE A 382 9.20 -20.50 7.58
C PHE A 382 8.15 -21.62 7.59
N THR A 383 8.03 -22.29 8.73
CA THR A 383 7.14 -23.46 8.87
C THR A 383 6.12 -23.21 9.96
N VAL A 384 4.85 -23.49 9.66
CA VAL A 384 3.74 -23.50 10.61
C VAL A 384 3.13 -24.90 10.58
N GLY A 385 3.24 -25.64 11.69
CA GLY A 385 2.85 -27.04 11.74
C GLY A 385 3.58 -27.87 10.69
N ARG A 386 2.85 -28.48 9.76
CA ARG A 386 3.40 -29.27 8.64
C ARG A 386 3.39 -28.54 7.29
N VAL A 387 3.17 -27.22 7.28
CA VAL A 387 3.10 -26.39 6.07
C VAL A 387 4.32 -25.48 5.99
N ARG A 388 5.00 -25.49 4.83
CA ARG A 388 6.12 -24.59 4.54
C ARG A 388 5.62 -23.37 3.77
N PHE A 389 5.91 -22.17 4.25
CA PHE A 389 5.71 -20.93 3.53
C PHE A 389 7.04 -20.46 2.93
N ILE A 390 7.03 -20.08 1.65
CA ILE A 390 8.19 -19.55 0.93
C ILE A 390 7.77 -18.22 0.30
N LEU A 391 8.36 -17.11 0.75
CA LEU A 391 8.11 -15.76 0.23
C LEU A 391 9.27 -15.37 -0.68
N THR A 392 8.97 -14.98 -1.91
CA THR A 392 9.98 -14.53 -2.90
C THR A 392 9.89 -13.04 -3.15
N ASP A 393 11.03 -12.38 -3.25
CA ASP A 393 11.13 -10.98 -3.68
C ASP A 393 11.14 -10.89 -5.21
N THR A 394 10.09 -10.32 -5.79
CA THR A 394 9.94 -10.26 -7.25
C THR A 394 10.46 -8.97 -7.85
N ARG A 395 11.07 -8.07 -7.06
CA ARG A 395 11.40 -6.70 -7.47
C ARG A 395 12.89 -6.41 -7.41
N SER A 396 13.57 -6.67 -6.29
CA SER A 396 14.94 -6.14 -6.07
C SER A 396 16.04 -6.72 -6.97
N ALA A 397 15.80 -7.89 -7.55
CA ALA A 397 16.70 -8.54 -8.49
C ALA A 397 16.11 -8.66 -9.91
N ARG A 398 14.92 -8.10 -10.14
CA ARG A 398 14.25 -8.13 -11.44
C ARG A 398 15.06 -7.37 -12.48
N ASP A 399 15.29 -8.00 -13.62
CA ASP A 399 16.02 -7.44 -14.75
C ASP A 399 15.33 -7.90 -16.06
N PRO A 400 14.42 -7.08 -16.62
CA PRO A 400 13.74 -7.37 -17.87
C PRO A 400 14.69 -7.57 -19.06
N ALA A 401 15.84 -6.88 -19.08
CA ALA A 401 16.82 -7.03 -20.15
C ALA A 401 17.51 -8.40 -20.13
N ARG A 402 17.60 -9.02 -18.95
CA ARG A 402 18.07 -10.40 -18.77
C ARG A 402 16.93 -11.43 -18.71
N GLY A 403 15.67 -10.98 -18.70
CA GLY A 403 14.51 -11.86 -18.63
C GLY A 403 14.39 -12.61 -17.31
N THR A 404 14.73 -11.97 -16.19
CA THR A 404 14.65 -12.56 -14.83
C THR A 404 13.82 -11.67 -13.90
N VAL A 405 12.99 -12.31 -13.07
CA VAL A 405 12.23 -11.71 -11.96
C VAL A 405 13.01 -11.89 -10.67
N LEU A 406 13.47 -13.12 -10.39
CA LEU A 406 14.08 -13.45 -9.09
C LEU A 406 15.59 -13.15 -9.04
N GLY A 407 16.24 -13.02 -10.19
CA GLY A 407 17.70 -13.03 -10.27
C GLY A 407 18.30 -14.41 -9.97
N ALA A 408 19.56 -14.61 -10.36
CA ALA A 408 20.18 -15.92 -10.32
C ALA A 408 20.32 -16.51 -8.90
N GLU A 409 20.69 -15.70 -7.91
CA GLU A 409 20.94 -16.16 -6.53
C GLU A 409 19.65 -16.59 -5.83
N GLN A 410 18.58 -15.79 -5.94
CA GLN A 410 17.30 -16.14 -5.35
C GLN A 410 16.61 -17.27 -6.12
N LEU A 411 16.73 -17.34 -7.45
CA LEU A 411 16.19 -18.45 -8.22
C LEU A 411 16.83 -19.78 -7.79
N ASP A 412 18.15 -19.85 -7.65
CA ASP A 412 18.85 -21.05 -7.19
C ASP A 412 18.42 -21.45 -5.78
N TRP A 413 18.37 -20.48 -4.86
CA TRP A 413 17.86 -20.71 -3.51
C TRP A 413 16.41 -21.20 -3.51
N PHE A 414 15.52 -20.57 -4.29
CA PHE A 414 14.10 -20.88 -4.34
C PHE A 414 13.86 -22.31 -4.84
N LEU A 415 14.53 -22.73 -5.93
CA LEU A 415 14.41 -24.09 -6.44
C LEU A 415 14.92 -25.12 -5.43
N GLY A 416 16.02 -24.83 -4.73
CA GLY A 416 16.55 -25.67 -3.66
C GLY A 416 15.59 -25.79 -2.47
N GLU A 417 15.07 -24.66 -1.99
CA GLU A 417 14.12 -24.58 -0.89
C GLU A 417 12.81 -25.29 -1.25
N LEU A 418 12.27 -25.07 -2.44
CA LEU A 418 11.06 -25.72 -2.93
C LEU A 418 11.23 -27.24 -2.98
N LEU A 419 12.37 -27.74 -3.48
CA LEU A 419 12.65 -29.17 -3.49
C LEU A 419 12.69 -29.73 -2.07
N GLN A 420 13.45 -29.11 -1.15
CA GLN A 420 13.52 -29.57 0.24
C GLN A 420 12.16 -29.53 0.93
N ALA A 421 11.42 -28.43 0.76
CA ALA A 421 10.08 -28.24 1.31
C ALA A 421 9.13 -29.35 0.86
N SER A 422 9.13 -29.66 -0.44
CA SER A 422 8.26 -30.69 -1.02
C SER A 422 8.49 -32.10 -0.46
N ARG A 423 9.68 -32.38 0.09
CA ARG A 423 10.04 -33.69 0.67
C ARG A 423 9.79 -33.78 2.17
N HIS A 424 9.77 -32.66 2.85
CA HIS A 424 9.79 -32.62 4.32
C HIS A 424 8.54 -32.01 4.95
N HIS A 425 7.63 -31.47 4.13
CA HIS A 425 6.39 -30.85 4.57
C HIS A 425 5.20 -31.46 3.83
N ALA A 426 4.04 -31.45 4.46
CA ALA A 426 2.81 -31.95 3.84
C ALA A 426 2.39 -31.04 2.68
N ALA A 427 2.47 -29.71 2.88
CA ALA A 427 2.18 -28.71 1.86
C ALA A 427 3.24 -27.61 1.82
N VAL A 428 3.40 -27.01 0.64
CA VAL A 428 4.24 -25.85 0.36
C VAL A 428 3.36 -24.74 -0.18
N VAL A 429 3.42 -23.58 0.45
CA VAL A 429 2.72 -22.36 0.05
C VAL A 429 3.76 -21.36 -0.43
N TRP A 430 3.79 -21.11 -1.73
CA TRP A 430 4.61 -20.06 -2.32
C TRP A 430 3.84 -18.74 -2.32
N VAL A 431 4.36 -17.76 -1.59
CA VAL A 431 3.85 -16.39 -1.58
C VAL A 431 4.65 -15.56 -2.58
N ASN A 432 3.96 -15.04 -3.58
CA ASN A 432 4.53 -14.29 -4.70
C ASN A 432 3.73 -13.00 -4.89
N SER A 433 4.37 -11.86 -5.15
CA SER A 433 3.62 -10.60 -5.19
C SER A 433 2.83 -10.35 -6.47
N ILE A 434 3.28 -10.90 -7.60
CA ILE A 434 2.69 -10.67 -8.93
C ILE A 434 1.86 -11.85 -9.48
N PRO A 435 1.02 -11.66 -10.51
CA PRO A 435 0.29 -12.75 -11.15
C PRO A 435 1.19 -13.80 -11.83
N TRP A 436 0.79 -15.07 -11.70
CA TRP A 436 1.47 -16.22 -12.32
C TRP A 436 0.82 -16.68 -13.63
N ILE A 437 -0.51 -16.80 -13.64
CA ILE A 437 -1.29 -17.34 -14.76
C ILE A 437 -1.48 -16.24 -15.80
N GLY A 438 -1.05 -16.49 -17.04
CA GLY A 438 -1.26 -15.58 -18.16
C GLY A 438 -0.47 -15.98 -19.40
N GLU A 439 -1.00 -15.70 -20.58
CA GLU A 439 -0.31 -15.93 -21.85
C GLU A 439 0.96 -15.08 -21.95
N PRO A 440 2.08 -15.60 -22.47
CA PRO A 440 3.32 -14.83 -22.62
C PRO A 440 3.10 -13.46 -23.28
N GLN A 441 3.45 -12.40 -22.57
CA GLN A 441 3.26 -11.01 -23.00
C GLN A 441 4.53 -10.20 -22.72
N PRO A 442 5.41 -9.99 -23.73
CA PRO A 442 6.63 -9.21 -23.54
C PRO A 442 6.33 -7.81 -22.99
N GLY A 443 7.04 -7.42 -21.92
CA GLY A 443 6.87 -6.13 -21.26
C GLY A 443 5.75 -6.08 -20.22
N ALA A 444 5.02 -7.18 -19.98
CA ALA A 444 4.12 -7.25 -18.83
C ALA A 444 4.90 -7.24 -17.51
N ASP A 445 4.33 -6.63 -16.49
CA ASP A 445 4.93 -6.52 -15.15
C ASP A 445 4.73 -7.79 -14.29
N ASP A 446 3.92 -8.73 -14.76
CA ASP A 446 3.71 -10.03 -14.11
C ASP A 446 4.58 -11.13 -14.73
N TRP A 447 4.42 -12.38 -14.27
CA TRP A 447 5.23 -13.50 -14.75
C TRP A 447 5.03 -13.81 -16.26
N SER A 448 3.98 -13.31 -16.90
CA SER A 448 3.79 -13.42 -18.34
C SER A 448 4.82 -12.62 -19.14
N GLY A 449 5.43 -11.59 -18.53
CA GLY A 449 6.56 -10.84 -19.07
C GLY A 449 7.87 -11.62 -19.09
N PHE A 450 7.96 -12.69 -18.30
CA PHE A 450 9.18 -13.46 -18.04
C PHE A 450 9.00 -14.97 -18.35
N PRO A 451 8.52 -15.35 -19.55
CA PRO A 451 8.13 -16.72 -19.83
C PRO A 451 9.28 -17.73 -19.73
N ALA A 452 10.52 -17.32 -19.95
CA ALA A 452 11.68 -18.21 -19.87
C ALA A 452 12.04 -18.61 -18.43
N GLU A 453 12.02 -17.67 -17.48
CA GLU A 453 12.24 -17.98 -16.06
C GLU A 453 11.01 -18.72 -15.48
N ARG A 454 9.80 -18.31 -15.87
CA ARG A 454 8.57 -19.03 -15.54
C ARG A 454 8.61 -20.49 -15.98
N GLU A 455 9.03 -20.76 -17.22
CA GLU A 455 9.23 -22.11 -17.75
C GLU A 455 10.32 -22.88 -17.00
N THR A 456 11.41 -22.22 -16.59
CA THR A 456 12.48 -22.84 -15.81
C THR A 456 11.94 -23.39 -14.48
N ILE A 457 11.15 -22.60 -13.77
CA ILE A 457 10.51 -22.99 -12.50
C ILE A 457 9.49 -24.13 -12.74
N ALA A 458 8.60 -23.97 -13.73
CA ALA A 458 7.59 -24.98 -14.05
C ALA A 458 8.21 -26.33 -14.44
N SER A 459 9.25 -26.30 -15.27
CA SER A 459 10.03 -27.47 -15.66
C SER A 459 10.71 -28.13 -14.45
N PHE A 460 11.24 -27.35 -13.51
CA PHE A 460 11.84 -27.90 -12.28
C PHE A 460 10.80 -28.61 -11.41
N ILE A 461 9.62 -28.01 -11.22
CA ILE A 461 8.48 -28.59 -10.49
C ILE A 461 8.11 -29.95 -11.11
N ALA A 462 7.91 -29.98 -12.43
CA ALA A 462 7.54 -31.19 -13.15
C ALA A 462 8.63 -32.28 -13.10
N GLN A 463 9.89 -31.92 -13.33
CA GLN A 463 11.02 -32.86 -13.32
C GLN A 463 11.24 -33.51 -11.95
N ASN A 464 10.93 -32.79 -10.88
CA ASN A 464 11.03 -33.29 -9.51
C ASN A 464 9.71 -33.87 -8.98
N GLY A 465 8.62 -33.88 -9.75
CA GLY A 465 7.33 -34.40 -9.29
C GLY A 465 6.81 -33.70 -8.04
N ILE A 466 7.02 -32.39 -7.93
CA ILE A 466 6.51 -31.59 -6.80
C ILE A 466 5.00 -31.43 -6.99
N SER A 467 4.21 -32.06 -6.13
CA SER A 467 2.74 -32.11 -6.24
C SER A 467 2.00 -31.48 -5.06
N ASN A 468 2.73 -31.04 -4.03
CA ASN A 468 2.18 -30.46 -2.81
C ASN A 468 2.41 -28.95 -2.71
N LEU A 469 2.42 -28.26 -3.85
CA LEU A 469 2.60 -26.82 -3.96
C LEU A 469 1.27 -26.12 -4.21
N MET A 470 1.09 -24.94 -3.63
CA MET A 470 0.12 -23.94 -4.05
C MET A 470 0.74 -22.54 -3.96
N MET A 471 0.13 -21.56 -4.62
CA MET A 471 0.59 -20.17 -4.60
C MET A 471 -0.46 -19.22 -4.02
N LEU A 472 -0.01 -18.26 -3.21
CA LEU A 472 -0.74 -17.05 -2.84
C LEU A 472 -0.12 -15.86 -3.61
N ALA A 473 -0.92 -15.18 -4.41
CA ALA A 473 -0.51 -14.12 -5.31
C ALA A 473 -1.17 -12.76 -4.95
N GLY A 474 -0.45 -11.66 -5.18
CA GLY A 474 -0.92 -10.28 -5.01
C GLY A 474 -1.28 -9.58 -6.32
N ASP A 475 -1.18 -8.25 -6.32
CA ASP A 475 -1.20 -7.27 -7.45
C ASP A 475 -2.47 -7.21 -8.33
N ALA A 476 -3.20 -8.31 -8.49
CA ALA A 476 -4.31 -8.37 -9.45
C ALA A 476 -5.56 -7.57 -9.06
N HIS A 477 -5.67 -7.06 -7.83
CA HIS A 477 -6.87 -6.37 -7.30
C HIS A 477 -8.16 -7.17 -7.50
N MET A 478 -8.07 -8.48 -7.24
CA MET A 478 -9.20 -9.38 -7.28
C MET A 478 -9.00 -10.53 -6.30
N VAL A 479 -10.12 -11.10 -5.87
CA VAL A 479 -10.17 -12.49 -5.43
C VAL A 479 -10.31 -13.39 -6.65
N ALA A 480 -9.42 -14.36 -6.82
CA ALA A 480 -9.52 -15.37 -7.86
C ALA A 480 -8.85 -16.67 -7.42
N ILE A 481 -9.39 -17.81 -7.83
CA ILE A 481 -8.83 -19.13 -7.49
C ILE A 481 -8.80 -20.00 -8.73
N ASP A 482 -7.62 -20.55 -9.03
CA ASP A 482 -7.45 -21.65 -9.97
C ASP A 482 -6.99 -22.92 -9.22
N ASP A 483 -7.62 -24.05 -9.52
CA ASP A 483 -7.26 -25.36 -8.99
C ASP A 483 -5.98 -25.97 -9.61
N GLY A 484 -5.36 -25.25 -10.54
CA GLY A 484 -4.19 -25.68 -11.32
C GLY A 484 -4.54 -26.16 -12.72
N SER A 485 -5.83 -26.34 -13.05
CA SER A 485 -6.26 -26.80 -14.38
C SER A 485 -6.01 -25.78 -15.50
N ASN A 486 -5.94 -24.49 -15.18
CA ASN A 486 -5.59 -23.44 -16.15
C ASN A 486 -4.15 -22.92 -15.96
N ASN A 487 -3.43 -23.40 -14.94
CA ASN A 487 -2.02 -23.11 -14.75
C ASN A 487 -1.12 -23.94 -15.69
N GLY A 488 -0.95 -23.46 -16.93
CA GLY A 488 -0.06 -24.07 -17.92
C GLY A 488 1.43 -24.10 -17.54
N TYR A 489 1.83 -23.40 -16.47
CA TYR A 489 3.20 -23.34 -15.97
C TYR A 489 3.29 -24.01 -14.59
N GLY A 490 3.15 -25.33 -14.57
CA GLY A 490 3.40 -26.16 -13.38
C GLY A 490 2.17 -26.87 -12.79
N GLY A 491 0.95 -26.50 -13.19
CA GLY A 491 -0.27 -27.24 -12.85
C GLY A 491 -0.61 -27.27 -11.34
N PHE A 492 -0.14 -26.31 -10.57
CA PHE A 492 -0.45 -26.16 -9.13
C PHE A 492 -1.50 -25.07 -8.89
N PRO A 493 -2.28 -25.12 -7.79
CA PRO A 493 -3.29 -24.12 -7.47
C PRO A 493 -2.70 -22.72 -7.27
N VAL A 494 -3.40 -21.70 -7.78
CA VAL A 494 -3.03 -20.28 -7.64
C VAL A 494 -4.21 -19.51 -7.08
N VAL A 495 -3.96 -18.75 -6.00
CA VAL A 495 -4.97 -17.96 -5.31
C VAL A 495 -4.54 -16.51 -5.28
N HIS A 496 -5.40 -15.61 -5.75
CA HIS A 496 -5.28 -14.17 -5.55
C HIS A 496 -6.24 -13.71 -4.46
N ALA A 497 -5.79 -12.78 -3.62
CA ALA A 497 -6.68 -12.03 -2.74
C ALA A 497 -6.24 -10.58 -2.61
N GLY A 498 -7.22 -9.70 -2.76
CA GLY A 498 -7.06 -8.25 -2.79
C GLY A 498 -8.07 -7.65 -3.76
N ALA A 499 -8.17 -6.34 -3.89
CA ALA A 499 -7.37 -5.40 -3.12
C ALA A 499 -7.96 -5.14 -1.73
N LEU A 500 -7.09 -4.84 -0.75
CA LEU A 500 -7.55 -4.38 0.56
C LEU A 500 -8.43 -3.14 0.38
N ASP A 501 -8.02 -2.13 -0.39
CA ASP A 501 -8.82 -0.91 -0.54
C ASP A 501 -8.67 -0.17 -1.88
N ARG A 502 -8.02 -0.81 -2.85
CA ARG A 502 -7.87 -0.30 -4.22
C ARG A 502 -9.04 -0.70 -5.10
N PRO A 503 -9.32 0.05 -6.18
CA PRO A 503 -10.29 -0.36 -7.18
C PRO A 503 -9.94 -1.71 -7.79
N GLY A 504 -10.97 -2.50 -8.10
CA GLY A 504 -10.82 -3.84 -8.66
C GLY A 504 -10.18 -3.82 -10.05
N SER A 505 -9.36 -4.84 -10.32
CA SER A 505 -8.75 -5.07 -11.64
C SER A 505 -8.79 -6.57 -11.95
N LEU A 506 -8.53 -6.96 -13.20
CA LEU A 506 -8.47 -8.37 -13.58
C LEU A 506 -7.19 -8.60 -14.37
N LYS A 507 -6.30 -9.42 -13.81
CA LYS A 507 -5.04 -9.82 -14.42
C LYS A 507 -5.02 -11.34 -14.59
N GLY A 508 -4.43 -11.84 -15.68
CA GLY A 508 -4.27 -13.27 -15.89
C GLY A 508 -5.55 -14.07 -16.14
N GLY A 509 -5.48 -15.35 -15.79
CA GLY A 509 -6.58 -16.32 -15.93
C GLY A 509 -6.57 -17.12 -17.25
N PRO A 510 -7.62 -17.92 -17.53
CA PRO A 510 -8.84 -18.08 -16.71
C PRO A 510 -8.56 -18.74 -15.34
N TYR A 511 -9.51 -18.60 -14.41
CA TYR A 511 -9.48 -19.15 -13.05
C TYR A 511 -10.66 -20.10 -12.85
N SER A 512 -10.40 -21.34 -12.43
CA SER A 512 -11.41 -22.39 -12.32
C SER A 512 -12.61 -22.02 -11.44
N GLU A 513 -12.36 -21.32 -10.32
CA GLU A 513 -13.41 -20.91 -9.37
C GLU A 513 -13.83 -19.44 -9.54
N GLY A 514 -13.51 -18.86 -10.69
CA GLY A 514 -13.85 -17.50 -11.06
C GLY A 514 -12.86 -16.44 -10.58
N ALA A 515 -13.09 -15.22 -11.05
CA ALA A 515 -12.35 -14.01 -10.68
C ALA A 515 -13.34 -12.90 -10.34
N PHE A 516 -13.09 -12.22 -9.23
CA PHE A 516 -13.98 -11.26 -8.59
C PHE A 516 -13.22 -9.94 -8.39
N PRO A 517 -13.08 -9.11 -9.43
CA PRO A 517 -12.43 -7.81 -9.29
C PRO A 517 -13.20 -6.94 -8.28
N GLY A 518 -12.47 -6.36 -7.33
CA GLY A 518 -13.05 -5.49 -6.33
C GLY A 518 -12.01 -5.04 -5.31
N GLY A 519 -12.41 -4.09 -4.46
CA GLY A 519 -11.63 -3.72 -3.29
C GLY A 519 -12.40 -4.02 -2.01
N GLY A 520 -11.74 -3.91 -0.86
CA GLY A 520 -12.28 -4.42 0.39
C GLY A 520 -12.29 -5.94 0.40
N GLN A 521 -11.30 -6.59 -0.20
CA GLN A 521 -11.25 -8.04 -0.33
C GLN A 521 -9.99 -8.62 0.32
N PHE A 522 -10.11 -9.82 0.87
CA PHE A 522 -9.01 -10.56 1.49
C PHE A 522 -9.24 -12.06 1.35
N GLY A 523 -8.20 -12.85 1.60
CA GLY A 523 -8.25 -14.31 1.54
C GLY A 523 -8.00 -14.93 2.91
N LEU A 524 -8.58 -16.11 3.15
CA LEU A 524 -8.26 -16.98 4.26
C LEU A 524 -7.77 -18.32 3.73
N LEU A 525 -6.62 -18.78 4.22
CA LEU A 525 -6.11 -20.13 4.09
C LEU A 525 -6.27 -20.81 5.45
N THR A 526 -7.19 -21.75 5.56
CA THR A 526 -7.46 -22.50 6.79
C THR A 526 -6.90 -23.91 6.65
N VAL A 527 -6.03 -24.29 7.58
CA VAL A 527 -5.41 -25.60 7.66
C VAL A 527 -6.10 -26.43 8.73
N ASP A 528 -6.62 -27.59 8.32
CA ASP A 528 -7.14 -28.62 9.21
C ASP A 528 -6.17 -29.81 9.23
N ASP A 529 -5.42 -29.90 10.33
CA ASP A 529 -4.34 -30.87 10.51
C ASP A 529 -4.44 -31.60 11.86
N HIS A 530 -5.06 -32.77 11.83
CA HIS A 530 -5.19 -33.68 12.98
C HIS A 530 -4.01 -34.64 13.15
N GLY A 531 -2.91 -34.44 12.43
CA GLY A 531 -1.73 -35.30 12.48
C GLY A 531 -1.88 -36.65 11.78
N GLY A 532 -2.86 -36.78 10.90
CA GLY A 532 -3.05 -37.94 10.05
C GLY A 532 -2.19 -37.93 8.79
N ASP A 533 -2.52 -38.82 7.86
CA ASP A 533 -1.80 -39.04 6.59
C ASP A 533 -2.02 -37.93 5.55
N SER A 534 -2.78 -36.89 5.89
CA SER A 534 -2.98 -35.72 5.04
C SER A 534 -3.20 -34.46 5.87
N VAL A 535 -2.95 -33.32 5.21
CA VAL A 535 -3.30 -31.97 5.65
C VAL A 535 -4.37 -31.46 4.70
N GLN A 536 -5.49 -30.98 5.25
CA GLN A 536 -6.54 -30.36 4.46
C GLN A 536 -6.36 -28.84 4.52
N ILE A 537 -6.42 -28.19 3.36
CA ILE A 537 -6.31 -26.74 3.23
C ILE A 537 -7.56 -26.23 2.51
N THR A 538 -8.28 -25.32 3.14
CA THR A 538 -9.35 -24.56 2.50
C THR A 538 -8.86 -23.15 2.23
N VAL A 539 -8.92 -22.72 0.98
CA VAL A 539 -8.64 -21.34 0.59
C VAL A 539 -9.95 -20.69 0.16
N ALA A 540 -10.25 -19.52 0.70
CA ALA A 540 -11.48 -18.80 0.40
C ALA A 540 -11.21 -17.30 0.35
N GLY A 541 -11.88 -16.60 -0.56
CA GLY A 541 -11.83 -15.15 -0.65
C GLY A 541 -13.12 -14.53 -0.12
N TYR A 542 -12.97 -13.39 0.56
CA TYR A 542 -14.05 -12.68 1.23
C TYR A 542 -14.04 -11.20 0.85
N ASP A 543 -15.20 -10.56 0.92
CA ASP A 543 -15.30 -9.10 0.98
C ASP A 543 -15.29 -8.59 2.43
N TRP A 544 -15.24 -7.26 2.58
CA TRP A 544 -15.19 -6.54 3.85
C TRP A 544 -16.49 -6.67 4.66
N GLU A 545 -17.59 -7.14 4.07
CA GLU A 545 -18.82 -7.48 4.79
C GLU A 545 -18.76 -8.91 5.38
N GLY A 546 -17.70 -9.66 5.08
CA GLY A 546 -17.53 -11.06 5.46
C GLY A 546 -18.26 -12.04 4.54
N THR A 547 -18.67 -11.60 3.34
CA THR A 547 -19.30 -12.48 2.35
C THR A 547 -18.23 -13.28 1.63
N GLU A 548 -18.37 -14.60 1.63
CA GLU A 548 -17.52 -15.49 0.83
C GLU A 548 -17.83 -15.29 -0.66
N LEU A 549 -16.80 -14.98 -1.44
CA LEU A 549 -16.88 -14.78 -2.88
C LEU A 549 -16.64 -16.09 -3.63
N THR A 550 -15.65 -16.87 -3.19
CA THR A 550 -15.27 -18.16 -3.77
C THR A 550 -14.39 -18.95 -2.80
N SER A 551 -14.33 -20.26 -2.98
CA SER A 551 -13.51 -21.16 -2.16
C SER A 551 -13.07 -22.42 -2.90
N LEU A 552 -11.95 -23.00 -2.45
CA LEU A 552 -11.38 -24.25 -2.95
C LEU A 552 -10.85 -25.08 -1.78
N HIS A 553 -11.11 -26.38 -1.82
CA HIS A 553 -10.64 -27.34 -0.83
C HIS A 553 -9.56 -28.23 -1.45
N LEU A 554 -8.41 -28.30 -0.79
CA LEU A 554 -7.22 -29.04 -1.21
C LEU A 554 -6.83 -30.06 -0.12
N GLY A 555 -6.44 -31.25 -0.55
CA GLY A 555 -5.91 -32.29 0.33
C GLY A 555 -4.49 -32.67 -0.08
N PHE A 556 -3.52 -32.46 0.81
CA PHE A 556 -2.13 -32.81 0.57
C PHE A 556 -1.73 -34.01 1.44
N PRO A 557 -1.11 -35.06 0.88
CA PRO A 557 -0.55 -36.16 1.67
C PRO A 557 0.51 -35.68 2.65
N ALA A 558 0.59 -36.31 3.82
CA ALA A 558 1.53 -35.97 4.88
C ALA A 558 2.97 -36.37 4.58
N GLU A 559 3.17 -37.43 3.79
CA GLU A 559 4.48 -37.78 3.23
C GLU A 559 4.69 -36.87 2.01
N GLY A 560 5.57 -35.87 2.15
CA GLY A 560 5.85 -34.87 1.12
C GLY A 560 6.01 -35.53 -0.24
N GLY A 561 5.33 -35.00 -1.26
CA GLY A 561 4.98 -35.65 -2.53
C GLY A 561 6.14 -36.26 -3.32
N ALA A 562 6.73 -37.34 -2.83
CA ALA A 562 7.56 -38.24 -3.59
C ALA A 562 6.64 -39.30 -4.22
N PRO A 563 6.79 -39.59 -5.51
CA PRO A 563 5.99 -40.59 -6.20
C PRO A 563 6.13 -42.02 -5.63
#